data_AF-A0A2N1DHP1-F1
#
_entry.id   AF-A0A2N1DHP1-F1
#
_cell.length_a   1.000
_cell.length_b   1.000
_cell.length_c   1.000
_cell.angle_alpha   90.00
_cell.angle_beta   90.00
_cell.angle_gamma   90.00
#
_symmetry.space_group_name_H-M   'P 1'
#
loop_
_entity.id
_entity.type
_entity.pdbx_description
1 polymer ?
#
loop_
_entity_poly.entity_id
_entity_poly.type
_entity_poly.pdbx_seq_one_letter_code
_entity_poly.pdbx_strand_id
1 'polypeptide(L)'
;MFEMIVMVNLRTKKAYASGNKNCSPDMNKNDLYDAVVRKGGSNNYENWSKEFKNINEFEYIFVSEQTEAKTKQASKNEISLKGWFEVSLRTVPKKL
;
A
#
# COMPACT_ATOMS: atom_id res chain seq x y z
N MET A 1 9.28 -17.46 3.96
CA MET A 1 8.60 -16.34 4.65
C MET A 1 8.12 -15.39 3.57
N PHE A 2 6.90 -14.88 3.69
CA PHE A 2 6.27 -13.98 2.72
C PHE A 2 6.05 -12.63 3.35
N GLU A 3 6.30 -11.57 2.58
CA GLU A 3 6.30 -10.20 3.07
C GLU A 3 5.40 -9.33 2.19
N MET A 4 4.69 -8.41 2.84
CA MET A 4 3.90 -7.37 2.21
C MET A 4 4.14 -6.05 2.91
N ILE A 5 4.17 -4.97 2.14
CA ILE A 5 4.09 -3.62 2.65
C ILE A 5 2.66 -3.11 2.44
N VAL A 6 2.06 -2.57 3.50
CA VAL A 6 0.84 -1.78 3.42
C VAL A 6 1.26 -0.32 3.50
N MET A 7 0.92 0.45 2.48
CA MET A 7 1.24 1.87 2.36
C MET A 7 -0.05 2.65 2.39
N VAL A 8 -0.15 3.73 3.17
CA VAL A 8 -1.39 4.49 3.32
C VAL A 8 -1.17 5.97 2.97
N ASN A 9 -2.13 6.52 2.25
CA ASN A 9 -2.33 7.96 2.16
C ASN A 9 -3.23 8.39 3.32
N LEU A 10 -2.66 9.00 4.35
CA LEU A 10 -3.37 9.42 5.55
C LEU A 10 -4.44 10.47 5.31
N ARG A 11 -4.30 11.27 4.24
CA ARG A 11 -5.31 12.26 3.86
C ARG A 11 -6.57 11.61 3.36
N THR A 12 -6.46 10.63 2.46
CA THR A 12 -7.61 9.93 1.88
C THR A 12 -7.97 8.65 2.63
N LYS A 13 -7.18 8.28 3.64
CA LYS A 13 -7.22 7.03 4.38
C LYS A 13 -7.16 5.79 3.49
N LYS A 14 -6.65 5.93 2.26
CA LYS A 14 -6.56 4.83 1.29
C LYS A 14 -5.24 4.08 1.45
N ALA A 15 -5.31 2.78 1.63
CA ALA A 15 -4.16 1.89 1.81
C ALA A 15 -3.94 0.99 0.58
N TYR A 16 -2.70 0.86 0.14
CA TYR A 16 -2.27 -0.03 -0.92
C TYR A 16 -1.36 -1.11 -0.34
N ALA A 17 -1.78 -2.37 -0.41
CA ALA A 17 -1.00 -3.51 0.03
C ALA A 17 -0.27 -4.14 -1.17
N SER A 18 1.04 -4.38 -1.04
CA SER A 18 1.84 -4.95 -2.11
C SER A 18 2.94 -5.86 -1.58
N GLY A 19 3.18 -6.98 -2.25
CA GLY A 19 4.42 -7.76 -2.08
C GLY A 19 5.60 -7.10 -2.82
N ASN A 20 5.70 -5.78 -2.80
CA ASN A 20 6.62 -5.02 -3.65
C ASN A 20 8.07 -5.31 -3.24
N LYS A 21 8.80 -6.06 -4.07
CA LYS A 21 10.23 -6.39 -3.87
C LYS A 21 11.16 -5.17 -3.80
N ASN A 22 10.66 -3.98 -4.18
CA ASN A 22 11.44 -2.74 -4.15
C ASN A 22 11.29 -1.96 -2.84
N CYS A 23 10.44 -2.42 -1.91
CA CYS A 23 10.27 -1.81 -0.61
C CYS A 23 10.82 -2.79 0.44
N SER A 24 11.88 -2.41 1.15
CA SER A 24 12.46 -3.20 2.24
C SER A 24 12.11 -2.58 3.60
N PRO A 25 11.94 -3.39 4.67
CA PRO A 25 11.84 -2.90 6.05
C PRO A 25 12.95 -1.95 6.48
N ASP A 26 14.14 -2.10 5.89
CA ASP A 26 15.32 -1.29 6.20
C ASP A 26 15.31 0.08 5.50
N MET A 27 14.42 0.30 4.53
CA MET A 27 14.31 1.59 3.87
C MET A 27 13.67 2.61 4.81
N ASN A 28 14.26 3.80 4.86
CA ASN A 28 13.65 4.89 5.60
C ASN A 28 12.37 5.40 4.89
N LYS A 29 11.56 6.16 5.62
CA LYS A 29 10.30 6.71 5.13
C LYS A 29 10.44 7.55 3.86
N ASN A 30 11.53 8.32 3.72
CA ASN A 30 11.77 9.17 2.54
C ASN A 30 12.00 8.31 1.29
N ASP A 31 12.86 7.31 1.40
CA ASP A 31 13.19 6.43 0.28
C ASP A 31 11.97 5.60 -0.14
N LEU A 32 11.16 5.14 0.82
CA LEU A 32 9.90 4.46 0.54
C LEU A 32 8.90 5.38 -0.13
N TYR A 33 8.75 6.61 0.35
CA TYR A 33 7.86 7.59 -0.24
C TYR A 33 8.28 7.94 -1.68
N ASP A 34 9.59 8.15 -1.90
CA ASP A 34 10.14 8.42 -3.23
C ASP A 34 9.93 7.22 -4.17
N ALA A 35 10.14 5.99 -3.69
CA ALA A 35 9.84 4.79 -4.46
C ALA A 35 8.36 4.67 -4.83
N VAL A 36 7.47 5.13 -3.95
CA VAL A 36 6.01 5.12 -4.16
C VAL A 36 5.56 6.17 -5.17
N VAL A 37 6.06 7.40 -5.05
CA VAL A 37 5.63 8.51 -5.89
C VAL A 37 6.30 8.49 -7.27
N ARG A 38 7.54 7.98 -7.37
CA ARG A 38 8.28 7.93 -8.65
C ARG A 38 7.92 6.73 -9.53
N LYS A 39 7.42 5.63 -8.98
CA LYS A 39 7.13 4.44 -9.80
C LYS A 39 5.75 4.50 -10.44
N GLY A 40 5.73 4.43 -11.77
CA GLY A 40 4.54 4.08 -12.53
C GLY A 40 4.11 2.64 -12.21
N GLY A 41 2.81 2.45 -11.98
CA GLY A 41 2.19 1.17 -11.68
C GLY A 41 0.91 0.99 -12.50
N SER A 42 0.01 0.11 -12.05
CA SER A 42 -1.34 0.07 -12.62
C SER A 42 -2.04 1.44 -12.45
N ASN A 43 -3.01 1.77 -13.30
CA ASN A 43 -3.75 3.04 -13.22
C ASN A 43 -4.25 3.36 -11.80
N ASN A 44 -4.64 2.35 -11.02
CA ASN A 44 -5.11 2.53 -9.65
C ASN A 44 -3.99 2.91 -8.68
N TYR A 45 -2.82 2.28 -8.79
CA TYR A 45 -1.65 2.63 -7.99
C TYR A 45 -1.17 4.04 -8.32
N GLU A 46 -1.07 4.35 -9.61
CA GLU A 46 -0.63 5.66 -10.07
C GLU A 46 -1.59 6.76 -9.60
N ASN A 47 -2.90 6.56 -9.76
CA ASN A 47 -3.91 7.49 -9.26
C ASN A 47 -3.82 7.70 -7.74
N TRP A 48 -3.63 6.62 -6.96
CA TRP A 48 -3.45 6.71 -5.51
C TRP A 48 -2.14 7.41 -5.13
N SER A 49 -1.02 7.10 -5.78
CA SER A 49 0.30 7.70 -5.52
C SER A 49 0.35 9.19 -5.87
N LYS A 50 -0.43 9.64 -6.86
CA LYS A 50 -0.56 11.06 -7.22
C LYS A 50 -1.43 11.85 -6.24
N GLU A 51 -2.20 11.17 -5.37
CA GLU A 51 -2.97 11.86 -4.35
C GLU A 51 -2.06 12.45 -3.27
N PHE A 52 -0.84 11.96 -3.05
CA PHE A 52 0.05 12.52 -2.02
C PHE A 52 0.47 13.96 -2.35
N LYS A 53 0.31 14.86 -1.38
CA LYS A 53 0.86 16.24 -1.48
C LYS A 53 2.26 16.35 -0.91
N ASN A 54 2.56 15.56 0.11
CA ASN A 54 3.86 15.53 0.78
C ASN A 54 4.01 14.24 1.59
N ILE A 55 5.23 13.99 2.06
CA ILE A 55 5.60 12.79 2.81
C ILE A 55 4.90 12.65 4.17
N ASN A 56 4.41 13.73 4.79
CA ASN A 56 3.71 13.64 6.07
C ASN A 56 2.35 12.93 5.92
N GLU A 57 1.80 12.90 4.71
CA GLU A 57 0.59 12.14 4.37
C GLU A 57 0.87 10.65 4.16
N PHE A 58 2.13 10.21 4.18
CA PHE A 58 2.52 8.81 3.98
C PHE A 58 2.76 8.10 5.30
N GLU A 59 2.18 6.92 5.45
CA GLU A 59 2.51 5.95 6.51
C GLU A 59 2.58 4.56 5.89
N TYR A 60 3.32 3.66 6.53
CA TYR A 60 3.49 2.30 6.04
C TYR A 60 3.69 1.33 7.20
N ILE A 61 3.37 0.07 6.94
CA ILE A 61 3.65 -1.06 7.83
C ILE A 61 4.15 -2.24 6.99
N PHE A 62 5.07 -3.01 7.55
CA PHE A 62 5.52 -4.27 6.98
C PHE A 62 4.84 -5.42 7.70
N VAL A 63 4.32 -6.37 6.93
CA VAL A 63 3.64 -7.57 7.41
C VAL A 63 4.38 -8.77 6.85
N SER A 64 4.82 -9.67 7.73
CA SER A 64 5.59 -10.86 7.36
C SER A 64 5.00 -12.09 8.02
N GLU A 65 4.70 -13.12 7.22
CA GLU A 65 4.06 -14.35 7.67
C GLU A 65 4.66 -15.59 6.97
N GLN A 66 4.33 -16.78 7.48
CA GLN A 66 4.86 -18.03 6.91
C GLN A 66 4.37 -18.32 5.49
N THR A 67 3.13 -17.92 5.16
CA THR A 67 2.49 -18.20 3.86
C THR A 67 1.93 -16.93 3.25
N GLU A 68 1.85 -16.89 1.92
CA GLU A 68 1.26 -15.76 1.18
C GLU A 68 -0.19 -15.47 1.62
N ALA A 69 -1.00 -16.53 1.82
CA ALA A 69 -2.39 -16.40 2.26
C ALA A 69 -2.49 -15.73 3.64
N LYS A 70 -1.66 -16.15 4.60
CA LYS A 70 -1.60 -15.52 5.93
C LYS A 70 -1.13 -14.07 5.84
N THR A 71 -0.11 -13.78 5.03
CA THR A 71 0.43 -12.42 4.84
C THR A 71 -0.63 -11.48 4.28
N LYS A 72 -1.39 -11.92 3.27
CA LYS A 72 -2.51 -11.18 2.70
C LYS A 72 -3.62 -10.94 3.72
N GLN A 73 -3.98 -11.96 4.48
CA GLN A 73 -5.00 -11.84 5.52
C GLN A 73 -4.56 -10.86 6.62
N ALA A 74 -3.33 -10.97 7.10
CA ALA A 74 -2.75 -10.07 8.10
C ALA A 74 -2.71 -8.62 7.59
N SER A 75 -2.28 -8.40 6.34
CA SER A 75 -2.29 -7.08 5.71
C SER A 75 -3.69 -6.45 5.68
N LYS A 76 -4.72 -7.25 5.35
CA LYS A 76 -6.12 -6.79 5.36
C LYS A 76 -6.62 -6.50 6.77
N ASN A 77 -6.25 -7.33 7.74
CA ASN A 77 -6.61 -7.12 9.13
C ASN A 77 -6.03 -5.80 9.65
N GLU A 78 -4.76 -5.51 9.36
CA GLU A 78 -4.12 -4.24 9.73
C GLU A 78 -4.82 -3.03 9.12
N ILE A 79 -5.13 -3.08 7.82
CA ILE A 79 -5.89 -2.03 7.13
C ILE A 79 -7.23 -1.79 7.84
N SER A 80 -7.97 -2.85 8.16
CA SER A 80 -9.27 -2.79 8.83
C SER A 80 -9.16 -2.23 10.25
N LEU A 81 -8.23 -2.73 11.05
CA LEU A 81 -8.01 -2.31 12.45
C LEU A 81 -7.63 -0.83 12.55
N LYS A 82 -6.91 -0.30 11.57
CA LYS A 82 -6.51 1.12 11.50
C LYS A 82 -7.58 2.02 10.88
N GLY A 83 -8.70 1.46 10.39
CA GLY A 83 -9.77 2.19 9.72
C GLY A 83 -9.34 2.75 8.35
N TRP A 84 -8.43 2.07 7.66
CA TRP A 84 -7.99 2.44 6.32
C TRP A 84 -8.85 1.76 5.25
N PHE A 85 -9.03 2.42 4.11
CA PHE A 85 -9.74 1.90 2.96
C PHE A 85 -8.78 1.21 2.01
N GLU A 86 -8.90 -0.09 1.83
CA GLU A 86 -8.09 -0.81 0.86
C GLU A 86 -8.33 -0.25 -0.55
N VAL A 87 -7.26 0.18 -1.20
CA VAL A 87 -7.20 0.35 -2.65
C VAL A 87 -7.12 -1.04 -3.23
N SER A 88 -8.25 -1.75 -3.20
CA SER A 88 -8.44 -2.87 -4.09
C SER A 88 -8.11 -2.37 -5.50
N LEU A 89 -7.49 -3.18 -6.35
CA LEU A 89 -7.56 -2.94 -7.80
C LEU A 89 -9.05 -2.77 -8.08
N ARG A 90 -9.53 -1.52 -8.17
CA ARG A 90 -10.92 -1.25 -8.47
C ARG A 90 -11.10 -1.83 -9.85
N THR A 91 -11.64 -3.04 -9.93
CA THR A 91 -12.57 -3.41 -10.97
C THR A 91 -13.63 -2.34 -10.89
N VAL A 92 -13.40 -1.25 -11.64
CA VAL A 92 -14.47 -0.37 -12.05
C VAL A 92 -15.53 -1.32 -12.57
N PRO A 93 -16.75 -1.35 -12.00
CA PRO A 93 -17.81 -2.12 -12.60
C PRO A 93 -17.87 -1.66 -14.05
N LYS A 94 -17.70 -2.58 -15.00
CA LYS A 94 -18.12 -2.31 -16.37
C LYS A 94 -19.57 -1.85 -16.21
N LYS A 95 -19.86 -0.58 -16.50
CA LYS A 95 -21.24 -0.15 -16.64
C LYS A 95 -21.88 -1.14 -17.62
N LEU A 96 -22.91 -1.84 -17.15
CA LEU A 96 -23.80 -2.63 -18.00
C LEU A 96 -24.42 -1.71 -19.04
#